data_AF-A0A1H1GZ24-F1
#
_entry.id   AF-A0A1H1GZ24-F1
#
_cell.length_a   1.000
_cell.length_b   1.000
_cell.length_c   1.000
_cell.angle_alpha   90.00
_cell.angle_beta   90.00
_cell.angle_gamma   90.00
#
_symmetry.space_group_name_H-M   'P 1'
#
loop_
_entity.id
_entity.type
_entity.pdbx_description
1 polymer ?
#
loop_
_entity_poly.entity_id
_entity_poly.type
_entity_poly.pdbx_seq_one_letter_code
_entity_poly.pdbx_strand_id
1 'polypeptide(L)'
;MPKQEVPKPSLLWLFFSPFGRISRAPYWLAFGFTWCILFIAFNVTSHMVIDVYTANGSLDIPLEMFVNDMFAANPLLAPMVFASKFTELMLVMKRLQDRGLTSFIALLIFLPFVNFLIVFAAGFLKSQPGPNKYGPYSNTRPLPRKK
;
A
#
# COMPACT_ATOMS: atom_id res chain seq x y z
N MET A 1 33.93 -17.48 -2.76
CA MET A 1 33.09 -16.60 -1.90
C MET A 1 31.89 -17.42 -1.42
N PRO A 2 31.58 -17.47 -0.11
CA PRO A 2 30.40 -18.19 0.36
C PRO A 2 29.14 -17.57 -0.26
N LYS A 3 28.28 -18.41 -0.86
CA LYS A 3 26.96 -17.97 -1.37
C LYS A 3 26.14 -17.51 -0.17
N GLN A 4 25.92 -16.21 -0.07
CA GLN A 4 25.04 -15.65 0.95
C GLN A 4 23.61 -16.08 0.62
N GLU A 5 22.98 -16.86 1.50
CA GLU A 5 21.62 -17.35 1.27
C GLU A 5 20.63 -16.18 1.26
N VAL A 6 19.80 -16.13 0.23
CA VAL A 6 18.77 -15.10 0.09
C VAL A 6 17.61 -15.46 1.01
N PRO A 7 17.22 -14.59 1.96
CA PRO A 7 16.11 -14.89 2.86
C PRO A 7 14.79 -15.02 2.08
N LYS A 8 14.01 -16.06 2.38
CA LYS A 8 12.71 -16.29 1.74
C LYS A 8 11.73 -15.12 1.99
N PRO A 9 10.97 -14.67 0.99
CA PRO A 9 9.94 -13.65 1.18
C PRO A 9 8.83 -14.15 2.11
N SER A 10 8.26 -13.26 2.92
CA SER A 10 7.12 -13.55 3.79
C SER A 10 6.07 -12.44 3.68
N LEU A 11 4.82 -12.73 4.06
CA LEU A 11 3.74 -11.73 4.05
C LEU A 11 4.06 -10.53 4.95
N LEU A 12 4.60 -10.78 6.15
CA LEU A 12 5.02 -9.69 7.04
C LEU A 12 6.06 -8.76 6.38
N TRP A 13 6.96 -9.30 5.57
CA TRP A 13 7.91 -8.48 4.82
C TRP A 13 7.25 -7.73 3.67
N LEU A 14 6.31 -8.37 2.97
CA LEU A 14 5.59 -7.76 1.86
C LEU A 14 4.78 -6.55 2.32
N PHE A 15 4.12 -6.63 3.47
CA PHE A 15 3.23 -5.58 3.96
C PHE A 15 3.92 -4.56 4.90
N PHE A 16 4.90 -4.98 5.71
CA PHE A 16 5.42 -4.13 6.80
C PHE A 16 6.90 -3.76 6.70
N SER A 17 7.62 -4.21 5.67
CA SER A 17 9.04 -3.86 5.50
C SER A 17 9.28 -2.97 4.28
N PRO A 18 10.03 -1.85 4.40
CA PRO A 18 10.32 -0.98 3.27
C PRO A 18 11.46 -1.49 2.39
N PHE A 19 12.22 -2.48 2.84
CA PHE A 19 13.48 -2.88 2.21
C PHE A 19 13.33 -4.15 1.38
N GLY A 20 13.97 -4.18 0.22
CA GLY A 20 14.00 -5.31 -0.70
C GLY A 20 13.36 -4.99 -2.04
N ARG A 21 13.23 -6.03 -2.87
CA ARG A 21 12.80 -5.86 -4.27
C ARG A 21 11.52 -6.64 -4.52
N ILE A 22 10.54 -6.01 -5.18
CA ILE A 22 9.31 -6.69 -5.62
C ILE A 22 9.07 -6.47 -7.11
N SER A 23 8.66 -7.55 -7.77
CA SER A 23 8.21 -7.53 -9.17
C SER A 23 6.77 -7.01 -9.28
N ARG A 24 6.30 -6.82 -10.53
CA ARG A 24 4.99 -6.22 -10.83
C ARG A 24 3.82 -7.04 -10.30
N ALA A 25 3.86 -8.37 -10.41
CA ALA A 25 2.76 -9.24 -10.01
C ALA A 25 2.45 -9.16 -8.49
N PRO A 26 3.40 -9.42 -7.57
CA PRO A 26 3.14 -9.30 -6.14
C PRO A 26 2.84 -7.85 -5.72
N TYR A 27 3.37 -6.86 -6.44
CA TYR A 27 3.01 -5.46 -6.22
C TYR A 27 1.52 -5.22 -6.44
N TRP A 28 1.01 -5.57 -7.63
CA TRP A 28 -0.42 -5.38 -7.96
C TRP A 28 -1.35 -6.24 -7.12
N LEU A 29 -0.96 -7.49 -6.82
CA LEU A 29 -1.74 -8.37 -5.95
C LEU A 29 -1.85 -7.83 -4.53
N ALA A 30 -0.74 -7.31 -3.95
CA ALA A 30 -0.76 -6.74 -2.61
C ALA A 30 -1.57 -5.43 -2.54
N PHE A 31 -1.47 -4.59 -3.58
CA PHE A 31 -2.29 -3.39 -3.73
C PHE A 31 -3.77 -3.74 -3.84
N GLY A 32 -4.12 -4.64 -4.77
CA GLY A 32 -5.49 -5.09 -4.98
C GLY A 32 -6.09 -5.69 -3.71
N PHE A 33 -5.35 -6.54 -3.00
CA PHE A 33 -5.78 -7.11 -1.72
C PHE A 33 -6.07 -6.02 -0.68
N THR A 34 -5.16 -5.06 -0.50
CA THR A 34 -5.31 -3.96 0.45
C THR A 34 -6.50 -3.07 0.10
N TRP A 35 -6.68 -2.77 -1.18
CA TRP A 35 -7.80 -1.97 -1.67
C TRP A 35 -9.14 -2.69 -1.55
N CYS A 36 -9.21 -4.00 -1.82
CA CYS A 36 -10.43 -4.78 -1.61
C CYS A 36 -10.88 -4.75 -0.16
N ILE A 37 -9.95 -4.93 0.80
CA ILE A 37 -10.27 -4.85 2.24
C ILE A 37 -10.85 -3.48 2.60
N LEU A 38 -10.19 -2.40 2.16
CA LEU A 38 -10.70 -1.05 2.42
C LEU A 38 -12.03 -0.78 1.73
N PHE A 39 -12.21 -1.22 0.49
CA PHE A 39 -13.42 -1.00 -0.27
C PHE A 39 -14.62 -1.66 0.39
N ILE A 40 -14.45 -2.89 0.90
CA ILE A 40 -15.49 -3.60 1.66
C ILE A 40 -15.82 -2.85 2.95
N ALA A 41 -14.80 -2.48 3.74
CA ALA A 41 -15.01 -1.77 5.01
C ALA A 41 -15.71 -0.42 4.80
N PHE A 42 -15.31 0.32 3.77
CA PHE A 42 -15.93 1.58 3.38
C PHE A 42 -17.38 1.35 2.93
N ASN A 43 -17.63 0.37 2.04
CA ASN A 43 -18.99 0.08 1.57
C ASN A 43 -19.94 -0.26 2.72
N VAL A 44 -19.56 -1.20 3.58
CA VAL A 44 -20.38 -1.63 4.71
C VAL A 44 -20.71 -0.46 5.62
N THR A 45 -19.70 0.33 5.99
CA THR A 45 -19.89 1.49 6.86
C THR A 45 -20.75 2.55 6.18
N SER A 46 -20.58 2.77 4.87
CA SER A 46 -21.32 3.81 4.15
C SER A 46 -22.82 3.48 4.07
N HIS A 47 -23.17 2.21 3.80
CA HIS A 47 -24.56 1.78 3.79
C HIS A 47 -25.19 1.90 5.17
N MET A 48 -24.48 1.53 6.24
CA MET A 48 -24.97 1.71 7.61
C MET A 48 -25.32 3.17 7.91
N VAL A 49 -24.48 4.13 7.50
CA VAL A 49 -24.76 5.55 7.70
C VAL A 49 -25.90 6.03 6.80
N ILE A 50 -25.89 5.67 5.51
CA ILE A 50 -26.93 6.05 4.54
C ILE A 50 -28.31 5.55 4.98
N ASP A 51 -28.42 4.33 5.51
CA ASP A 51 -29.69 3.76 5.97
C ASP A 51 -30.31 4.57 7.11
N VAL A 52 -29.48 5.04 8.06
CA VAL A 52 -29.92 5.90 9.16
C VAL A 52 -30.46 7.22 8.65
N TYR A 53 -29.76 7.86 7.71
CA TYR A 53 -30.20 9.12 7.12
C TYR A 53 -31.46 8.98 6.27
N THR A 54 -31.55 7.90 5.51
CA THR A 54 -32.74 7.58 4.70
C THR A 54 -33.96 7.36 5.59
N ALA A 55 -33.81 6.64 6.71
CA ALA A 55 -34.89 6.44 7.68
C ALA A 55 -35.34 7.74 8.37
N ASN A 56 -34.43 8.70 8.53
CA ASN A 56 -34.71 10.02 9.11
C ASN A 56 -35.21 11.07 8.09
N GLY A 57 -35.29 10.71 6.80
CA GLY A 57 -35.76 11.60 5.73
C GLY A 57 -34.76 12.69 5.32
N SER A 58 -33.49 12.57 5.70
CA SER A 58 -32.44 13.56 5.46
C SER A 58 -31.47 13.11 4.37
N LEU A 59 -31.79 13.42 3.10
CA LEU A 59 -30.98 13.03 1.95
C LEU A 59 -29.91 14.08 1.56
N ASP A 60 -30.10 15.34 1.94
CA ASP A 60 -29.10 16.41 1.75
C ASP A 60 -28.19 16.51 2.98
N ILE A 61 -27.15 15.67 3.00
CA ILE A 61 -26.17 15.61 4.08
C ILE A 61 -24.87 16.24 3.60
N PRO A 62 -24.31 17.22 4.32
CA PRO A 62 -22.98 17.73 4.02
C PRO A 62 -21.93 16.62 4.09
N LEU A 63 -20.98 16.62 3.15
CA LEU A 63 -19.92 15.59 3.06
C LEU A 63 -19.13 15.45 4.38
N GLU A 64 -18.86 16.55 5.07
CA GLU A 64 -18.14 16.54 6.35
C GLU A 64 -18.89 15.76 7.43
N MET A 65 -20.20 16.00 7.54
CA MET A 65 -21.06 15.31 8.51
C MET A 65 -21.10 13.80 8.22
N PHE A 66 -21.30 13.45 6.95
CA PHE A 66 -21.27 12.06 6.50
C PHE A 66 -19.95 11.36 6.86
N VAL A 67 -18.81 11.99 6.58
CA VAL A 67 -17.48 11.42 6.88
C VAL A 67 -17.27 11.26 8.38
N ASN A 68 -17.64 12.25 9.19
CA ASN A 68 -17.54 12.15 10.65
C ASN A 68 -18.39 11.00 11.21
N ASP A 69 -19.61 10.84 10.70
CA ASP A 69 -20.50 9.76 11.12
C ASP A 69 -20.01 8.39 10.66
N MET A 70 -19.35 8.30 9.51
CA MET A 70 -18.69 7.05 9.10
C MET A 70 -17.61 6.61 10.09
N PHE A 71 -16.77 7.54 10.55
CA PHE A 71 -15.75 7.24 11.55
C PHE A 71 -16.36 6.95 12.94
N ALA A 72 -17.47 7.60 13.30
CA ALA A 72 -18.19 7.31 14.53
C ALA A 72 -18.87 5.92 14.49
N ALA A 73 -19.48 5.56 13.36
CA ALA A 73 -20.14 4.27 13.14
C ALA A 73 -19.14 3.11 13.10
N ASN A 74 -17.94 3.34 12.56
CA ASN A 74 -16.87 2.36 12.52
C ASN A 74 -15.53 2.95 12.98
N PRO A 75 -15.22 2.90 14.29
CA PRO A 75 -13.95 3.38 14.83
C PRO A 75 -12.71 2.68 14.26
N LEU A 76 -12.86 1.47 13.69
CA LEU A 76 -11.76 0.75 13.05
C LEU A 76 -11.40 1.33 11.66
N LEU A 77 -12.27 2.13 11.05
CA LEU A 77 -12.03 2.68 9.72
C LEU A 77 -10.78 3.56 9.68
N ALA A 78 -10.55 4.39 10.70
CA ALA A 78 -9.36 5.23 10.81
C ALA A 78 -8.03 4.44 10.85
N PRO A 79 -7.82 3.50 11.79
CA PRO A 79 -6.61 2.69 11.80
C PRO A 79 -6.46 1.81 10.55
N MET A 80 -7.56 1.36 9.94
CA MET A 80 -7.51 0.62 8.66
C MET A 80 -7.00 1.50 7.51
N VAL A 81 -7.49 2.74 7.39
CA VAL A 81 -6.98 3.70 6.40
C VAL A 81 -5.51 4.02 6.65
N PHE A 82 -5.10 4.18 7.90
CA PHE A 82 -3.69 4.38 8.22
C PHE A 82 -2.83 3.18 7.82
N ALA A 83 -3.25 1.96 8.20
CA ALA A 83 -2.54 0.73 7.90
C ALA A 83 -2.43 0.46 6.39
N SER A 84 -3.46 0.82 5.62
CA SER A 84 -3.43 0.72 4.16
C SER A 84 -2.40 1.68 3.57
N LYS A 85 -2.38 2.96 3.99
CA LYS A 85 -1.40 3.94 3.49
C LYS A 85 0.03 3.58 3.87
N PHE A 86 0.22 3.06 5.07
CA PHE A 86 1.50 2.50 5.48
C PHE A 86 1.93 1.35 4.56
N THR A 87 1.02 0.41 4.28
CA THR A 87 1.27 -0.72 3.36
C THR A 87 1.60 -0.25 1.94
N GLU A 88 0.82 0.69 1.39
CA GLU A 88 1.04 1.27 0.07
C GLU A 88 2.44 1.88 -0.03
N LEU A 89 2.88 2.61 1.01
CA LEU A 89 4.23 3.15 1.11
C LEU A 89 5.29 2.04 1.03
N MET A 90 5.15 0.98 1.84
CA MET A 90 6.09 -0.13 1.85
C MET A 90 6.21 -0.81 0.48
N LEU A 91 5.10 -0.96 -0.24
CA LEU A 91 5.07 -1.56 -1.57
C LEU A 91 5.75 -0.64 -2.60
N VAL A 92 5.43 0.65 -2.62
CA VAL A 92 6.03 1.62 -3.56
C VAL A 92 7.54 1.75 -3.32
N MET A 93 7.96 1.80 -2.05
CA MET A 93 9.39 1.82 -1.70
C MET A 93 10.13 0.62 -2.28
N LYS A 94 9.62 -0.61 -2.09
CA LYS A 94 10.23 -1.84 -2.64
C LYS A 94 10.21 -1.88 -4.16
N ARG A 95 9.18 -1.30 -4.81
CA ARG A 95 9.08 -1.23 -6.27
C ARG A 95 10.10 -0.24 -6.86
N LEU A 96 10.33 0.89 -6.19
CA LEU A 96 11.39 1.83 -6.56
C LEU A 96 12.79 1.22 -6.35
N GLN A 97 12.99 0.49 -5.26
CA GLN A 97 14.23 -0.24 -4.99
C GLN A 97 14.51 -1.33 -6.03
N ASP A 98 13.48 -2.01 -6.53
CA ASP A 98 13.64 -2.98 -7.62
C ASP A 98 14.16 -2.34 -8.94
N ARG A 99 14.05 -1.02 -9.06
CA ARG A 99 14.59 -0.23 -10.18
C ARG A 99 15.91 0.48 -9.86
N GLY A 100 16.46 0.28 -8.66
CA GLY A 100 17.66 0.97 -8.20
C GLY A 100 17.44 2.44 -7.82
N LEU A 101 16.19 2.91 -7.83
CA LEU A 101 15.82 4.28 -7.46
C LEU A 101 15.77 4.46 -5.95
N THR A 102 15.88 5.71 -5.51
CA THR A 102 15.75 6.05 -4.09
C THR A 102 14.31 5.85 -3.62
N SER A 103 14.14 5.22 -2.45
CA SER A 103 12.83 5.02 -1.84
C SER A 103 12.19 6.30 -1.33
N PHE A 104 12.95 7.39 -1.20
CA PHE A 104 12.40 8.70 -0.81
C PHE A 104 11.37 9.22 -1.80
N ILE A 105 11.46 8.84 -3.09
CA ILE A 105 10.44 9.17 -4.10
C ILE A 105 9.07 8.60 -3.71
N ALA A 106 9.03 7.52 -2.91
CA ALA A 106 7.77 6.94 -2.45
C ALA A 106 6.95 7.89 -1.57
N LEU A 107 7.56 8.90 -0.93
CA LEU A 107 6.81 9.88 -0.11
C LEU A 107 5.85 10.73 -0.95
N LEU A 108 6.06 10.80 -2.27
CA LEU A 108 5.15 11.48 -3.19
C LEU A 108 3.75 10.85 -3.24
N ILE A 109 3.55 9.64 -2.67
CA ILE A 109 2.22 9.04 -2.56
C ILE A 109 1.28 9.78 -1.60
N PHE A 110 1.80 10.65 -0.75
CA PHE A 110 0.98 11.48 0.15
C PHE A 110 0.48 12.76 -0.51
N LEU A 111 0.96 13.09 -1.71
CA LEU A 111 0.48 14.23 -2.48
C LEU A 111 -0.74 13.83 -3.32
N PRO A 112 -1.88 14.54 -3.20
CA PRO A 112 -3.05 14.30 -4.03
C PRO A 112 -2.70 14.36 -5.52
N PHE A 113 -3.35 13.52 -6.32
CA PHE A 113 -3.15 13.33 -7.77
C PHE A 113 -1.80 12.73 -8.16
N VAL A 114 -0.70 13.18 -7.55
CA VAL A 114 0.65 12.63 -7.75
C VAL A 114 0.74 11.19 -7.25
N ASN A 115 0.00 10.86 -6.20
CA ASN A 115 -0.08 9.52 -5.63
C ASN A 115 -0.43 8.45 -6.67
N PHE A 116 -1.45 8.70 -7.50
CA PHE A 116 -1.85 7.78 -8.54
C PHE A 116 -0.73 7.61 -9.57
N LEU A 117 -0.14 8.72 -10.03
CA LEU A 117 0.95 8.69 -11.01
C LEU A 117 2.13 7.83 -10.51
N ILE A 118 2.55 7.99 -9.25
CA ILE A 118 3.67 7.23 -8.68
C ILE A 118 3.34 5.75 -8.54
N VAL A 119 2.14 5.40 -8.06
CA VAL A 119 1.69 4.01 -7.92
C VAL A 119 1.66 3.31 -9.29
N PHE A 120 1.00 3.93 -10.28
CA PHE A 120 0.91 3.34 -11.62
C PHE A 120 2.26 3.31 -12.33
N ALA A 121 3.06 4.38 -12.28
CA ALA A 121 4.39 4.39 -12.87
C ALA A 121 5.28 3.30 -12.24
N ALA A 122 5.29 3.18 -10.91
CA ALA A 122 6.04 2.13 -10.24
C ALA A 122 5.54 0.73 -10.65
N GLY A 123 4.22 0.52 -10.72
CA GLY A 123 3.61 -0.77 -11.05
C GLY A 123 3.80 -1.24 -12.50
N PHE A 124 3.80 -0.33 -13.48
CA PHE A 124 3.93 -0.70 -14.90
C PHE A 124 5.37 -0.74 -15.42
N LEU A 125 6.28 0.04 -14.84
CA LEU A 125 7.67 0.08 -15.30
C LEU A 125 8.36 -1.28 -15.10
N LYS A 126 9.35 -1.61 -15.95
CA LYS A 126 10.04 -2.91 -15.90
C LYS A 126 10.99 -2.96 -14.71
N SER A 127 11.12 -4.15 -14.13
CA SER A 127 12.16 -4.46 -13.14
C SER A 127 13.55 -4.31 -13.73
N GLN A 128 14.52 -3.84 -12.93
CA GLN A 128 15.90 -3.77 -13.37
C GLN A 128 16.47 -5.20 -13.51
N PRO A 129 17.06 -5.55 -14.66
CA PRO A 129 17.69 -6.85 -14.83
C PRO A 129 18.96 -6.95 -13.98
N GLY A 130 19.17 -8.11 -13.36
CA GLY A 130 20.34 -8.40 -12.56
C GLY A 130 20.37 -7.74 -11.17
N PRO A 131 21.51 -7.84 -10.47
CA PRO A 131 21.70 -7.29 -9.13
C PRO A 131 21.72 -5.76 -9.10
N ASN A 132 21.21 -5.18 -8.02
CA ASN A 132 21.36 -3.76 -7.72
C ASN A 132 21.68 -3.55 -6.23
N LYS A 133 21.86 -2.29 -5.81
CA LYS A 133 22.20 -1.92 -4.42
C LYS A 133 21.21 -2.40 -3.35
N TYR A 134 20.00 -2.80 -3.74
CA TYR A 134 18.93 -3.24 -2.84
C TYR A 134 18.73 -4.76 -2.81
N GLY A 135 19.41 -5.51 -3.69
CA GLY A 135 19.38 -6.97 -3.66
C GLY A 135 19.71 -7.61 -5.01
N PRO A 136 19.91 -8.95 -5.01
CA PRO A 136 20.36 -9.67 -6.19
C PRO A 136 19.26 -9.87 -7.24
N TYR A 137 18.00 -10.08 -6.83
CA TYR A 137 16.89 -10.38 -7.73
C TYR A 137 15.58 -9.71 -7.27
N SER A 138 14.57 -9.68 -8.13
CA SER A 138 13.21 -9.28 -7.71
C SER A 138 12.58 -10.37 -6.83
N ASN A 139 11.65 -9.97 -5.96
CA ASN A 139 10.94 -10.82 -4.98
C ASN A 139 11.85 -11.39 -3.88
N THR A 140 12.87 -10.62 -3.49
CA THR A 140 13.81 -11.03 -2.44
C THR A 140 13.93 -9.98 -1.36
N ARG A 141 14.14 -10.44 -0.13
CA ARG A 141 14.53 -9.61 1.01
C ARG A 141 15.93 -9.02 0.82
N PRO A 142 16.25 -7.89 1.46
CA PRO A 142 17.60 -7.33 1.44
C PRO A 142 18.60 -8.33 2.04
N LEU A 143 19.82 -8.35 1.51
CA LEU A 143 20.88 -9.20 2.02
C LEU A 143 21.26 -8.75 3.44
N PRO A 144 21.55 -9.69 4.36
CA PRO A 144 22.12 -9.35 5.65
C PRO A 144 23.38 -8.50 5.47
N ARG A 145 23.47 -7.37 6.15
CA ARG A 145 24.70 -6.57 6.17
C ARG A 145 25.78 -7.42 6.83
N LYS A 146 26.91 -7.65 6.15
CA LYS A 146 28.07 -8.30 6.79
C LYS A 146 28.48 -7.43 7.99
N LYS A 147 28.43 -8.00 9.19
CA LYS A 147 28.99 -7.38 10.39
C LYS A 147 30.51 -7.43 10.30
#